data_AF-A0A933GY65-F1
#
_entry.id   AF-A0A933GY65-F1
#
_cell.length_a   1.000
_cell.length_b   1.000
_cell.length_c   1.000
_cell.angle_alpha   90.00
_cell.angle_beta   90.00
_cell.angle_gamma   90.00
#
_symmetry.space_group_name_H-M   'P 1'
#
loop_
_entity.id
_entity.type
_entity.pdbx_description
1 polymer ?
#
loop_
_entity_poly.entity_id
_entity_poly.type
_entity_poly.pdbx_seq_one_letter_code
_entity_poly.pdbx_strand_id
1 'polypeptide(L)' 'MLDTGILGMVVHPRRHTDVQNWCDRALLQHQVLVPEIADYELRRKLLHGGLTRSIANLDRLEVDL' A
#
# COMPACT_ATOMS: atom_id res chain seq x y z
N MET A 1 -2.18 -3.76 -11.58
CA MET A 1 -3.21 -3.82 -10.53
C MET A 1 -2.58 -4.48 -9.31
N LEU A 2 -2.64 -3.84 -8.13
CA LEU A 2 -2.08 -4.39 -6.90
C LEU A 2 -3.17 -5.11 -6.09
N ASP A 3 -2.79 -6.16 -5.38
CA ASP A 3 -3.67 -6.83 -4.42
C ASP A 3 -3.35 -6.41 -2.97
N THR A 4 -4.18 -6.86 -2.04
CA THR A 4 -4.06 -6.60 -0.60
C THR A 4 -2.70 -7.00 -0.03
N GLY A 5 -2.07 -8.06 -0.56
CA GLY A 5 -0.80 -8.59 -0.07
C GLY A 5 0.38 -7.68 -0.45
N ILE A 6 0.45 -7.29 -1.72
CA ILE A 6 1.46 -6.35 -2.20
C ILE A 6 1.30 -4.99 -1.53
N LEU A 7 0.07 -4.47 -1.45
CA LEU A 7 -0.21 -3.22 -0.75
C LEU A 7 0.23 -3.27 0.72
N GLY A 8 -0.04 -4.39 1.41
CA GLY A 8 0.41 -4.59 2.80
C GLY A 8 1.93 -4.50 2.97
N MET A 9 2.69 -5.00 1.99
CA MET A 9 4.16 -4.88 1.97
C MET A 9 4.63 -3.46 1.69
N VAL A 10 3.99 -2.78 0.72
CA VAL A 10 4.29 -1.38 0.37
C VAL A 10 4.09 -0.46 1.58
N VAL A 11 2.99 -0.61 2.32
CA VAL A 11 2.67 0.26 3.46
C VAL A 11 3.36 -0.14 4.77
N HIS A 12 4.14 -1.23 4.79
CA HIS A 12 4.80 -1.70 6.00
C HIS A 12 5.96 -0.75 6.41
N PRO A 13 6.01 -0.25 7.66
CA PRO A 13 6.89 0.87 8.02
C PRO A 13 8.39 0.54 8.09
N ARG A 14 8.77 -0.74 8.05
CA ARG A 14 10.16 -1.19 8.32
C ARG A 14 10.65 -2.39 7.49
N ARG A 15 9.79 -3.04 6.73
CA ARG A 15 10.09 -4.29 6.01
C ARG A 15 9.66 -4.12 4.57
N HIS A 16 10.16 -4.98 3.69
CA HIS A 16 9.82 -5.00 2.26
C HIS A 16 10.28 -3.76 1.49
N THR A 17 11.45 -3.22 1.86
CA THR A 17 12.06 -2.06 1.19
C THR A 17 12.32 -2.33 -0.30
N ASP A 18 12.59 -3.58 -0.68
CA ASP A 18 12.67 -4.03 -2.06
C ASP A 18 11.35 -3.86 -2.82
N VAL A 19 10.23 -4.25 -2.21
CA VAL A 19 8.88 -4.08 -2.77
C VAL A 19 8.49 -2.61 -2.83
N GLN A 20 8.82 -1.82 -1.82
CA GLN A 20 8.59 -0.37 -1.79
C GLN A 20 9.32 0.32 -2.94
N ASN A 21 10.63 0.06 -3.08
CA ASN A 21 11.43 0.61 -4.17
C ASN A 21 10.91 0.16 -5.55
N TRP A 22 10.39 -1.07 -5.66
CA TRP A 22 9.74 -1.52 -6.90
C TRP A 22 8.46 -0.74 -7.18
N CYS A 23 7.61 -0.52 -6.17
CA CYS A 23 6.37 0.24 -6.32
C CYS A 23 6.64 1.69 -6.72
N ASP A 24 7.62 2.34 -6.09
CA ASP A 24 8.00 3.72 -6.42
C ASP A 24 8.42 3.84 -7.89
N ARG A 25 9.23 2.90 -8.38
CA ARG A 25 9.59 2.85 -9.81
C ARG A 25 8.39 2.57 -10.70
N ALA A 26 7.48 1.69 -10.28
CA ALA A 26 6.28 1.37 -11.04
C ALA A 26 5.35 2.58 -11.17
N LEU A 27 5.16 3.37 -10.12
CA LEU A 27 4.37 4.61 -10.13
C LEU A 27 4.95 5.65 -11.11
N LEU A 28 6.27 5.70 -11.26
CA LEU A 28 6.92 6.61 -12.22
C LEU A 28 6.78 6.16 -13.68
N GLN A 29 6.57 4.86 -13.93
CA GLN A 29 6.62 4.27 -15.28
C GLN A 29 5.26 3.83 -15.80
N HIS A 30 4.30 3.60 -14.90
CA HIS A 30 3.04 2.93 -15.22
C HIS A 30 1.90 3.51 -14.38
N GLN A 31 0.69 3.45 -14.93
CA GLN A 31 -0.50 3.66 -14.12
C GLN A 31 -0.75 2.44 -13.24
N VAL A 32 -0.65 2.62 -11.93
CA VAL A 32 -0.92 1.57 -10.95
C VAL A 32 -2.38 1.66 -10.54
N LEU A 33 -3.08 0.54 -10.61
CA LEU A 33 -4.49 0.44 -10.22
C LEU A 33 -4.61 -0.36 -8.92
N VAL A 34 -5.39 0.14 -7.98
CA VAL A 34 -5.76 -0.56 -6.75
C VAL A 34 -7.26 -0.83 -6.79
N PRO A 35 -7.70 -2.10 -6.73
CA PRO A 35 -9.12 -2.42 -6.58
C PRO A 35 -9.65 -1.88 -5.26
N GLU A 36 -10.86 -1.31 -5.26
CA GLU A 36 -11.52 -0.80 -4.04
C GLU A 36 -11.62 -1.88 -2.93
N ILE A 37 -11.84 -3.14 -3.32
CA ILE A 37 -11.89 -4.26 -2.37
C ILE A 37 -10.52 -4.49 -1.71
N ALA A 38 -9.42 -4.32 -2.44
CA ALA A 38 -8.07 -4.52 -1.91
C ALA A 38 -7.71 -3.41 -0.90
N ASP A 39 -8.06 -2.16 -1.22
CA ASP A 39 -7.92 -1.05 -0.26
C ASP A 39 -8.75 -1.31 1.00
N TYR A 40 -10.04 -1.59 0.82
CA TYR A 40 -10.97 -1.81 1.93
C TYR A 40 -10.49 -2.94 2.86
N GLU A 41 -10.09 -4.09 2.30
CA GLU A 41 -9.59 -5.21 3.10
C GLU A 41 -8.33 -4.86 3.88
N LEU A 42 -7.38 -4.15 3.25
CA LEU A 42 -6.15 -3.75 3.90
C LEU A 42 -6.43 -2.76 5.01
N ARG A 43 -7.14 -1.66 4.69
CA ARG A 43 -7.51 -0.60 5.64
C ARG A 43 -8.23 -1.18 6.85
N ARG A 44 -9.20 -2.10 6.64
CA ARG A 44 -9.89 -2.81 7.73
C ARG A 44 -8.93 -3.60 8.62
N LYS A 45 -7.99 -4.37 8.05
CA LYS A 45 -6.99 -5.14 8.81
C LYS A 45 -6.06 -4.24 9.61
N LEU A 46 -5.59 -3.15 9.00
CA LEU A 46 -4.70 -2.19 9.67
C LEU A 46 -5.40 -1.46 10.83
N LEU A 47 -6.65 -1.03 10.63
CA LEU A 47 -7.49 -0.44 11.68
C LEU A 47 -7.74 -1.41 12.83
N HIS A 48 -8.10 -2.66 12.51
CA HIS A 48 -8.31 -3.70 13.50
C HIS A 48 -7.05 -3.96 14.34
N GLY A 49 -5.87 -3.92 13.71
CA GLY A 49 -4.58 -4.10 14.38
C GLY A 49 -4.02 -2.83 15.05
N GLY A 50 -4.68 -1.67 14.95
CA GLY A 50 -4.16 -0.40 15.46
C GLY A 50 -2.86 0.07 14.79
N LEU A 51 -2.63 -0.32 13.53
CA LEU A 51 -1.38 -0.09 12.81
C LEU A 51 -1.32 1.30 12.17
N THR A 52 -1.34 2.35 13.01
CA THR A 52 -1.47 3.75 12.59
C THR A 52 -0.43 4.22 11.57
N ARG A 53 0.83 3.77 11.67
CA ARG A 53 1.88 4.12 10.69
C ARG A 53 1.61 3.53 9.31
N SER A 54 1.10 2.30 9.24
CA SER A 54 0.75 1.68 7.97
C SER A 54 -0.49 2.31 7.35
N ILE A 55 -1.45 2.75 8.17
CA ILE A 55 -2.61 3.52 7.69
C ILE A 55 -2.13 4.84 7.07
N ALA A 56 -1.26 5.58 7.78
CA ALA A 56 -0.71 6.84 7.25
C ALA A 56 0.10 6.63 5.95
N ASN A 57 0.78 5.49 5.80
CA ASN A 57 1.47 5.15 4.55
C ASN A 57 0.48 4.81 3.43
N LEU A 58 -0.63 4.13 3.73
CA LEU A 58 -1.70 3.83 2.77
C LEU A 58 -2.36 5.13 2.27
N ASP A 59 -2.67 6.05 3.19
CA ASP A 59 -3.27 7.35 2.84
C ASP A 59 -2.35 8.19 1.95
N ARG A 60 -1.02 8.10 2.12
CA ARG A 60 -0.06 8.75 1.23
C ARG A 60 -0.03 8.11 -0.14
N LEU A 61 -0.04 6.78 -0.19
CA LEU A 61 -0.04 6.05 -1.45
C LEU A 61 -1.26 6.40 -2.30
N GLU A 62 -2.44 6.58 -1.70
CA GLU A 62 -3.67 7.02 -2.39
C GLU A 62 -3.55 8.41 -3.04
N VAL A 63 -2.68 9.29 -2.54
CA VAL A 63 -2.43 10.60 -3.16
C VAL A 63 -1.51 10.49 -4.38
N ASP A 64 -0.63 9.48 -4.38
CA ASP A 64 0.37 9.26 -5.42
C ASP A 64 -0.12 8.34 -6.57
N LEU A 65 -1.27 7.69 -6.40
CA LEU A 65 -1.93 6.82 -7.39
C LEU A 65 -2.81 7.62 -8.37
#